data_AF-A0A3D2P6C1-F1
#
_entry.id   AF-A0A3D2P6C1-F1
#
_cell.length_a   1.000
_cell.length_b   1.000
_cell.length_c   1.000
_cell.angle_alpha   90.00
_cell.angle_beta   90.00
_cell.angle_gamma   90.00
#
_symmetry.space_group_name_H-M   'P 1'
#
loop_
_entity.id
_entity.type
_entity.pdbx_description
1 polymer ?
#
loop_
_entity_poly.entity_id
_entity_poly.type
_entity_poly.pdbx_seq_one_letter_code
_entity_poly.pdbx_strand_id
1 'polypeptide(L)'
;MIDSLIVINPDATIRTINRATVELLGYEEKELIGKLVGIIFAEEFKDTKLRKLIQQGVIRNYEMKYRTKEGESIPVSFSGSVMRDKGGSLVGIVGIAVDMREIKQLQEQLVQSEKLAGLGQLAAGVAHELNNPLAGILGNTQLLLLKVSRAKVQFLLLSCLF
;
A
#
# COMPACT_ATOMS: atom_id res chain seq x y z
N MET A 1 17.57 3.40 -3.99
CA MET A 1 17.03 2.16 -3.42
C MET A 1 17.85 1.02 -4.00
N ILE A 2 18.68 0.37 -3.19
CA ILE A 2 19.42 -0.81 -3.63
C ILE A 2 18.64 -2.01 -3.08
N ASP A 3 18.31 -2.97 -3.93
CA ASP A 3 17.59 -4.17 -3.51
C ASP A 3 18.51 -5.08 -2.69
N SER A 4 17.93 -5.82 -1.75
CA SER A 4 18.68 -6.82 -0.98
C SER A 4 19.16 -7.92 -1.92
N LEU A 5 20.44 -8.26 -1.89
CA LEU A 5 21.04 -9.32 -2.69
C LEU A 5 21.76 -10.32 -1.81
N ILE A 6 21.45 -11.60 -2.01
CA ILE A 6 22.00 -12.73 -1.25
C ILE A 6 22.44 -13.80 -2.23
N VAL A 7 23.66 -14.29 -2.07
CA VAL A 7 24.14 -15.47 -2.80
C VAL A 7 24.32 -16.59 -1.80
N ILE A 8 23.81 -17.77 -2.13
CA ILE A 8 23.93 -18.97 -1.31
C ILE A 8 24.65 -20.08 -2.06
N ASN A 9 25.34 -20.93 -1.31
CA ASN A 9 25.96 -22.16 -1.78
C ASN A 9 24.91 -23.27 -1.99
N PRO A 10 25.29 -24.40 -2.63
CA PRO A 10 24.38 -25.53 -2.85
C PRO A 10 23.84 -26.19 -1.57
N ASP A 11 24.57 -26.04 -0.45
CA ASP A 11 24.17 -26.49 0.89
C ASP A 11 23.24 -25.50 1.62
N ALA A 12 22.75 -24.47 0.91
CA ALA A 12 21.91 -23.40 1.43
C ALA A 12 22.59 -22.49 2.47
N THR A 13 23.92 -22.50 2.56
CA THR A 13 24.67 -21.53 3.36
C THR A 13 24.85 -20.20 2.61
N ILE A 14 24.78 -19.09 3.35
CA ILE A 14 24.97 -17.75 2.79
C ILE A 14 26.45 -17.55 2.45
N ARG A 15 26.73 -17.31 1.17
CA ARG A 15 28.08 -17.06 0.65
C ARG A 15 28.45 -15.59 0.72
N THR A 16 27.55 -14.71 0.30
CA THR A 16 27.75 -13.25 0.32
C THR A 16 26.41 -12.52 0.31
N ILE A 17 26.41 -11.30 0.83
CA ILE A 17 25.27 -10.40 0.86
C ILE A 17 25.72 -8.99 0.49
N ASN A 18 24.81 -8.13 0.02
CA ASN A 18 25.12 -6.73 -0.16
C ASN A 18 24.78 -5.89 1.09
N ARG A 19 25.17 -4.61 1.07
CA ARG A 19 24.88 -3.65 2.13
C ARG A 19 23.37 -3.51 2.38
N ALA A 20 22.56 -3.51 1.33
CA ALA A 20 21.11 -3.38 1.45
C ALA A 20 20.48 -4.54 2.24
N THR A 21 21.00 -5.76 2.13
CA THR A 21 20.55 -6.89 2.96
C THR A 21 20.82 -6.66 4.45
N VAL A 22 22.00 -6.14 4.80
CA VAL A 22 22.39 -5.82 6.18
C VAL A 22 21.45 -4.75 6.75
N GLU A 23 21.23 -3.67 6.00
CA GLU A 23 20.33 -2.57 6.39
C GLU A 23 18.87 -3.05 6.53
N LEU A 24 18.40 -3.90 5.62
CA LEU A 24 17.04 -4.43 5.64
C LEU A 24 16.78 -5.36 6.83
N LEU A 25 17.72 -6.26 7.12
CA LEU A 25 17.50 -7.32 8.12
C LEU A 25 18.05 -7.01 9.51
N GLY A 26 18.91 -5.98 9.64
CA GLY A 26 19.53 -5.59 10.90
C GLY A 26 20.61 -6.54 11.41
N TYR A 27 21.10 -7.45 10.56
CA TYR A 27 22.24 -8.31 10.88
C TYR A 27 23.54 -7.71 10.38
N GLU A 28 24.64 -7.97 11.07
CA GLU A 28 25.96 -7.74 10.48
C GLU A 28 26.31 -8.85 9.47
N GLU A 29 27.11 -8.51 8.45
CA GLU A 29 27.51 -9.47 7.41
C GLU A 29 28.13 -10.74 8.00
N LYS A 30 29.07 -10.60 8.93
CA LYS A 30 29.73 -11.71 9.63
C LYS A 30 28.78 -12.65 10.39
N GLU A 31 27.58 -12.17 10.76
CA GLU A 31 26.59 -12.98 11.47
C GLU A 31 25.81 -13.88 10.50
N LEU A 32 25.73 -13.49 9.22
CA LEU A 32 24.99 -14.21 8.18
C LEU A 32 25.89 -15.10 7.33
N ILE A 33 27.11 -14.69 7.01
CA ILE A 33 28.03 -15.50 6.18
C ILE A 33 28.26 -16.88 6.82
N GLY A 34 28.09 -17.93 6.02
CA GLY A 34 28.25 -19.32 6.44
C GLY A 34 27.06 -19.91 7.23
N LYS A 35 26.05 -19.11 7.57
CA LYS A 35 24.81 -19.62 8.18
C LYS A 35 23.84 -20.11 7.12
N LEU A 36 22.92 -20.99 7.52
CA LEU A 36 21.81 -21.39 6.66
C LEU A 36 20.89 -20.20 6.40
N VAL A 37 20.53 -20.01 5.13
CA VAL A 37 19.62 -18.93 4.70
C VAL A 37 18.22 -19.03 5.33
N GLY A 38 17.87 -20.17 5.94
CA GLY A 38 16.64 -20.31 6.72
C GLY A 38 16.48 -19.30 7.86
N ILE A 39 17.57 -18.75 8.39
CA ILE A 39 17.55 -17.79 9.51
C ILE A 39 16.79 -16.49 9.18
N ILE A 40 16.75 -16.09 7.91
CA ILE A 40 16.14 -14.83 7.47
C ILE A 40 14.71 -14.99 6.97
N PHE A 41 14.14 -16.19 6.98
CA PHE A 41 12.77 -16.43 6.51
C PHE A 41 11.79 -16.45 7.67
N ALA A 42 10.72 -15.63 7.59
CA ALA A 42 9.72 -15.55 8.66
C ALA A 42 8.80 -16.77 8.69
N GLU A 43 8.55 -17.36 7.53
CA GLU A 43 7.91 -18.64 7.34
C GLU A 43 8.95 -19.63 6.81
N GLU A 44 8.77 -20.93 7.06
CA GLU A 44 9.59 -21.93 6.40
C GLU A 44 9.47 -21.72 4.89
N PHE A 45 10.54 -21.26 4.25
CA PHE A 45 10.73 -21.42 2.82
C PHE A 45 10.91 -22.93 2.60
N LYS A 46 9.79 -23.67 2.71
CA LYS A 46 9.74 -25.12 2.82
C LYS A 46 10.62 -25.72 1.74
N ASP A 47 11.29 -26.82 2.07
CA ASP A 47 12.13 -27.59 1.14
C ASP A 47 11.50 -27.75 -0.25
N THR A 48 10.18 -27.85 -0.32
CA THR A 48 9.42 -27.95 -1.58
C THR A 48 9.59 -26.74 -2.52
N LYS A 49 9.67 -25.51 -2.01
CA LYS A 49 9.83 -24.29 -2.83
C LYS A 49 11.28 -24.10 -3.27
N LEU A 50 12.24 -24.37 -2.38
CA LEU A 50 13.65 -24.38 -2.75
C LEU A 50 13.92 -25.46 -3.81
N ARG A 51 13.34 -26.66 -3.66
CA ARG A 51 13.38 -27.71 -4.68
C ARG A 51 12.76 -27.27 -6.00
N LYS A 52 11.61 -26.58 -5.98
CA LYS A 52 11.00 -26.02 -7.20
C LYS A 52 11.91 -25.00 -7.86
N LEU A 53 12.55 -24.12 -7.11
CA LEU A 53 13.54 -23.18 -7.65
C LEU A 53 14.72 -23.92 -8.29
N ILE A 54 15.24 -24.97 -7.63
CA ILE A 54 16.32 -25.80 -8.17
C ILE A 54 15.91 -26.50 -9.47
N GLN A 55 14.67 -26.99 -9.55
CA GLN A 55 14.11 -27.67 -10.72
C GLN A 55 13.81 -26.70 -11.88
N GLN A 56 13.15 -25.58 -11.60
CA GLN A 56 12.75 -24.59 -12.61
C GLN A 56 13.87 -23.63 -13.00
N GLY A 57 14.92 -23.55 -12.19
CA GLY A 57 16.08 -22.68 -12.40
C GLY A 57 15.86 -21.20 -12.04
N VAL A 58 14.60 -20.76 -11.94
CA VAL A 58 14.26 -19.36 -11.64
C VAL A 58 12.92 -19.24 -10.91
N ILE A 59 12.82 -18.25 -10.03
CA ILE A 59 11.57 -17.74 -9.43
C ILE A 59 11.59 -16.23 -9.53
N ARG A 60 10.44 -15.61 -9.82
CA ARG A 60 10.33 -14.15 -9.97
C ARG A 60 9.15 -13.63 -9.19
N ASN A 61 9.31 -12.44 -8.59
CA ASN A 61 8.27 -11.66 -7.94
C ASN A 61 7.42 -12.46 -6.95
N TYR A 62 8.06 -13.36 -6.19
CA TYR A 62 7.39 -14.18 -5.21
C TYR A 62 7.25 -13.42 -3.90
N GLU A 63 6.01 -13.08 -3.54
CA GLU A 63 5.76 -12.45 -2.25
C GLU A 63 6.02 -13.41 -1.10
N MET A 64 6.87 -12.98 -0.18
CA MET A 64 7.18 -13.69 1.05
C MET A 64 7.53 -12.72 2.16
N LYS A 65 7.90 -13.27 3.33
CA LYS A 65 8.26 -12.50 4.51
C LYS A 65 9.67 -12.86 4.96
N TYR A 66 10.50 -11.84 5.08
CA TYR A 66 11.80 -11.95 5.75
C TYR A 66 11.65 -11.67 7.24
N ARG A 67 12.53 -12.25 8.04
CA ARG A 67 12.61 -12.03 9.48
C ARG A 67 13.90 -11.29 9.80
N THR A 68 13.79 -10.17 10.49
CA THR A 68 14.94 -9.41 10.98
C THR A 68 15.58 -10.09 12.20
N LYS A 69 16.75 -9.58 12.61
CA LYS A 69 17.41 -10.00 13.86
C LYS A 69 16.53 -9.83 15.09
N GLU A 70 15.75 -8.76 15.13
CA GLU A 70 14.80 -8.44 16.21
C GLU A 70 13.47 -9.21 16.10
N GLY A 71 13.30 -10.04 15.06
CA GLY A 71 12.11 -10.85 14.85
C GLY A 71 10.98 -10.14 14.09
N GLU A 72 11.18 -8.92 13.61
CA GLU A 72 10.21 -8.22 12.76
C GLU A 72 10.03 -8.96 11.43
N SER A 73 8.80 -9.07 10.96
CA SER A 73 8.47 -9.68 9.68
C SER A 73 8.34 -8.61 8.60
N ILE A 74 9.29 -8.55 7.67
CA ILE A 74 9.29 -7.60 6.55
C ILE A 74 8.70 -8.27 5.30
N PRO A 75 7.63 -7.72 4.69
CA PRO A 75 7.12 -8.21 3.41
C PRO A 75 8.12 -7.89 2.30
N VAL A 76 8.51 -8.90 1.53
CA VAL A 76 9.44 -8.75 0.42
C VAL A 76 8.92 -9.42 -0.85
N SER A 77 9.28 -8.86 -2.00
CA SER A 77 9.14 -9.52 -3.30
C SER A 77 10.47 -10.18 -3.65
N PHE A 78 10.49 -11.51 -3.62
CA PHE A 78 11.68 -12.31 -3.84
C PHE A 78 11.79 -12.81 -5.28
N SER A 79 12.96 -12.65 -5.88
CA SER A 79 13.34 -13.26 -7.14
C SER A 79 14.66 -14.01 -6.97
N GLY A 80 14.73 -15.24 -7.47
CA GLY A 80 15.90 -16.09 -7.31
C GLY A 80 16.24 -16.81 -8.60
N SER A 81 17.53 -17.06 -8.83
CA SER A 81 18.01 -17.82 -9.97
C SER A 81 19.14 -18.76 -9.56
N VAL A 82 19.07 -19.98 -10.12
CA VAL A 82 20.06 -21.02 -9.91
C VAL A 82 21.28 -20.73 -10.76
N MET A 83 22.45 -20.74 -10.12
CA MET A 83 23.75 -20.63 -10.78
C MET A 83 24.28 -22.02 -11.08
N ARG A 84 24.63 -22.28 -12.35
CA ARG A 84 25.24 -23.53 -12.79
C ARG A 84 26.60 -23.27 -13.44
N ASP A 85 27.51 -24.22 -13.32
CA ASP A 85 28.79 -24.16 -14.03
C ASP A 85 28.63 -24.57 -15.50
N LYS A 86 29.75 -24.57 -16.25
CA LYS A 86 29.78 -25.02 -17.66
C LYS A 86 29.38 -26.48 -17.85
N GLY A 87 29.47 -27.30 -16.80
CA GLY A 87 29.07 -28.71 -16.79
C GLY A 87 27.61 -28.94 -16.37
N GLY A 88 26.86 -27.88 -16.02
CA GLY A 88 25.48 -27.97 -15.57
C GLY A 88 25.30 -28.26 -14.07
N SER A 89 26.40 -28.39 -13.32
CA SER A 89 26.37 -28.64 -11.89
C SER A 89 25.91 -27.41 -11.12
N LEU A 90 25.14 -27.62 -10.05
CA LEU A 90 24.66 -26.54 -9.17
C LEU A 90 25.84 -25.90 -8.43
N VAL A 91 26.11 -24.62 -8.72
CA VAL A 91 27.14 -23.82 -8.04
C VAL A 91 26.55 -23.03 -6.87
N GLY A 92 25.27 -22.68 -6.94
CA GLY A 92 24.60 -21.92 -5.90
C GLY A 92 23.31 -21.27 -6.40
N ILE A 93 22.77 -20.36 -5.61
CA ILE A 93 21.57 -19.60 -5.95
C ILE A 93 21.84 -18.13 -5.63
N VAL A 94 21.48 -17.23 -6.56
CA VAL A 94 21.41 -15.80 -6.29
C VAL A 94 19.95 -15.42 -6.06
N GLY A 95 19.71 -14.65 -5.01
CA GLY A 95 18.41 -14.14 -4.63
C GLY A 95 18.45 -12.62 -4.50
N ILE A 96 17.42 -11.97 -5.00
CA ILE A 96 17.17 -10.54 -4.83
C ILE A 96 15.82 -10.39 -4.14
N ALA A 97 15.74 -9.48 -3.18
CA ALA A 97 14.52 -9.17 -2.46
C ALA A 97 14.30 -7.66 -2.44
N VAL A 98 13.09 -7.25 -2.83
CA VAL A 98 12.63 -5.86 -2.77
C VAL A 98 11.74 -5.70 -1.54
N ASP A 99 12.02 -4.70 -0.70
CA ASP A 99 11.15 -4.36 0.44
C ASP A 99 9.83 -3.81 -0.09
N MET A 100 8.72 -4.42 0.33
CA MET A 100 7.38 -4.05 -0.13
C MET A 100 6.66 -3.11 0.85
N ARG A 101 7.25 -2.71 1.98
CA ARG A 101 6.59 -1.84 2.97
C ARG A 101 6.21 -0.49 2.38
N GLU A 102 7.16 0.21 1.77
CA GLU A 102 6.92 1.52 1.15
C GLU A 102 5.89 1.41 0.01
N ILE A 103 6.01 0.38 -0.83
CA ILE A 103 5.08 0.13 -1.94
C ILE A 103 3.66 -0.11 -1.41
N LYS A 104 3.50 -0.95 -0.37
CA LYS A 104 2.19 -1.24 0.22
C LYS A 104 1.60 0.00 0.91
N GLN A 105 2.40 0.79 1.61
CA GLN A 105 1.96 2.05 2.22
C GLN A 105 1.47 3.05 1.17
N LEU A 106 2.21 3.22 0.07
CA LEU A 106 1.80 4.12 -1.02
C LEU A 106 0.53 3.63 -1.72
N GLN A 107 0.40 2.32 -1.93
CA GLN A 107 -0.83 1.72 -2.47
C GLN A 107 -2.04 1.97 -1.58
N GLU A 108 -1.88 1.81 -0.26
CA GLU A 108 -2.95 2.08 0.71
C GLU A 108 -3.35 3.56 0.73
N GLN A 109 -2.37 4.47 0.70
CA GLN A 109 -2.62 5.92 0.63
C GLN A 109 -3.37 6.32 -0.65
N LEU A 110 -2.99 5.74 -1.79
CA LEU A 110 -3.66 5.99 -3.07
C LEU A 110 -5.12 5.54 -3.03
N VAL A 111 -5.38 4.32 -2.56
CA VAL A 111 -6.75 3.79 -2.41
C VAL A 111 -7.59 4.66 -1.47
N GLN A 112 -7.02 5.14 -0.37
CA GLN A 112 -7.72 6.05 0.53
C GLN A 112 -8.03 7.40 -0.12
N SER A 113 -7.08 7.97 -0.87
CA SER A 113 -7.26 9.22 -1.58
C SER A 113 -8.36 9.12 -2.65
N GLU A 114 -8.40 8.03 -3.43
CA GLU A 114 -9.44 7.79 -4.43
C GLU A 114 -10.83 7.66 -3.78
N LYS A 115 -10.91 6.94 -2.66
CA LYS A 115 -12.16 6.81 -1.90
C LYS A 115 -12.66 8.17 -1.40
N LEU A 116 -11.77 9.00 -0.85
CA LEU A 116 -12.11 10.33 -0.37
C LEU A 116 -12.54 11.26 -1.51
N ALA A 117 -11.85 11.21 -2.66
CA ALA A 117 -12.21 11.99 -3.83
C ALA A 117 -13.62 11.61 -4.34
N GLY A 118 -13.91 10.32 -4.46
CA GLY A 118 -15.23 9.83 -4.86
C GLY A 118 -16.34 10.26 -3.90
N LEU A 119 -16.10 10.18 -2.58
CA LEU A 119 -17.03 10.68 -1.58
C LEU A 119 -17.25 12.20 -1.69
N GLY A 120 -16.21 12.98 -1.93
CA GLY A 120 -16.31 14.43 -2.12
C GLY A 120 -17.15 14.81 -3.34
N GLN A 121 -17.00 14.08 -4.45
CA GLN A 121 -17.76 14.30 -5.67
C GLN A 121 -19.25 13.99 -5.49
N LEU A 122 -19.56 12.88 -4.81
CA LEU A 122 -20.94 12.53 -4.45
C LEU A 122 -21.54 13.53 -3.47
N ALA A 123 -20.80 13.93 -2.44
CA ALA A 123 -21.26 14.93 -1.47
C ALA A 123 -21.54 16.29 -2.13
N ALA A 124 -20.68 16.73 -3.06
CA ALA A 124 -20.90 17.95 -3.82
C ALA A 124 -22.15 17.85 -4.72
N GLY A 125 -22.36 16.70 -5.38
CA GLY A 125 -23.56 16.42 -6.15
C GLY A 125 -24.83 16.46 -5.30
N VAL A 126 -24.85 15.74 -4.18
CA VAL A 126 -25.97 15.73 -3.23
C VAL A 126 -26.22 17.12 -2.67
N ALA A 127 -25.17 17.87 -2.30
CA ALA A 127 -25.31 19.24 -1.82
C ALA A 127 -25.92 20.15 -2.89
N HIS A 128 -25.51 20.02 -4.15
CA HIS A 128 -26.09 20.77 -5.26
C HIS A 128 -27.57 20.43 -5.44
N GLU A 129 -27.93 19.15 -5.43
CA GLU A 129 -29.32 18.69 -5.56
C GLU A 129 -30.22 19.10 -4.40
N LEU A 130 -29.69 19.18 -3.17
CA LEU A 130 -30.43 19.67 -2.00
C LEU A 130 -30.58 21.20 -2.00
N ASN A 131 -29.56 21.92 -2.47
CA ASN A 131 -29.61 23.38 -2.54
C ASN A 131 -30.69 23.88 -3.52
N ASN A 132 -30.98 23.13 -4.58
CA ASN A 132 -32.00 23.49 -5.58
C ASN A 132 -33.42 23.65 -4.97
N PRO A 133 -34.02 22.65 -4.31
CA PRO A 133 -35.34 22.81 -3.69
C PRO A 133 -35.30 23.79 -2.51
N LEU A 134 -34.21 23.83 -1.74
CA LEU A 134 -34.07 24.78 -0.62
C LEU A 134 -34.09 26.25 -1.10
N ALA A 135 -33.39 26.55 -2.20
CA ALA A 135 -33.43 27.88 -2.81
C ALA A 135 -34.85 28.24 -3.26
N GLY A 136 -35.60 27.28 -3.80
CA GLY A 136 -37.01 27.46 -4.16
C GLY A 136 -37.91 27.77 -2.95
N ILE A 137 -37.79 26.98 -1.88
CA ILE A 137 -38.54 27.20 -0.62
C ILE A 137 -38.20 28.57 -0.03
N LEU A 138 -36.92 28.92 0.02
CA LEU A 138 -36.47 30.20 0.56
C LEU A 138 -36.99 31.38 -0.26
N GLY A 139 -36.93 31.30 -1.60
CA GLY A 139 -37.47 32.33 -2.48
C GLY A 139 -38.99 32.53 -2.30
N ASN A 140 -39.73 31.43 -2.20
CA ASN A 140 -41.19 31.49 -1.98
C ASN A 140 -41.54 32.07 -0.60
N THR A 141 -40.82 31.70 0.46
CA THR A 141 -41.04 32.25 1.80
C THR A 141 -40.72 33.75 1.86
N GLN A 142 -39.67 34.22 1.19
CA GLN A 142 -39.37 35.65 1.07
C GLN A 142 -40.49 36.42 0.35
N LEU A 143 -41.01 35.88 -0.76
CA LEU A 143 -42.16 36.46 -1.47
C LEU A 143 -43.41 36.55 -0.58
N LEU A 144 -43.70 35.50 0.19
CA LEU A 144 -44.82 35.49 1.13
C LEU A 144 -44.64 36.56 2.22
N LEU A 145 -43.43 36.68 2.79
CA LEU A 145 -43.12 37.70 3.79
C LEU A 145 -43.29 39.12 3.23
N LEU A 146 -42.89 39.38 1.99
CA LEU A 146 -43.12 40.67 1.31
C LEU A 146 -44.61 40.97 1.08
N LYS A 147 -45.42 39.96 0.77
CA LYS A 147 -46.87 40.12 0.63
C LYS A 147 -47.53 40.40 1.99
N VAL A 148 -47.13 39.70 3.04
CA VAL A 148 -47.64 39.91 4.39
C VAL A 148 -47.26 41.29 4.93
N SER A 149 -46.02 41.75 4.69
CA SER A 149 -45.60 43.08 5.12
C SER A 149 -46.35 44.19 4.37
N ARG A 150 -46.56 44.06 3.06
CA ARG A 150 -47.43 44.97 2.28
C ARG A 150 -48.86 44.98 2.79
N ALA A 151 -49.45 43.81 3.03
CA ALA A 151 -50.82 43.71 3.55
C ALA A 151 -50.95 44.39 4.92
N LYS A 152 -49.96 44.22 5.81
CA LYS A 152 -49.90 44.93 7.11
C LYS A 152 -49.86 46.45 6.96
N VAL A 153 -49.02 46.97 6.07
CA VAL A 153 -48.90 48.42 5.83
C VAL A 153 -50.20 48.99 5.25
N GLN A 154 -50.82 48.27 4.32
CA GLN A 154 -52.09 48.68 3.72
C GLN A 154 -53.26 48.65 4.71
N PHE A 155 -53.26 47.68 5.63
CA PHE A 155 -54.20 47.63 6.74
C PHE A 155 -54.00 48.79 7.72
N LEU A 156 -52.75 49.12 8.07
CA LEU A 156 -52.42 50.25 8.96
C LEU A 156 -52.84 51.60 8.36
N LEU A 157 -52.63 51.78 7.05
CA LEU A 157 -53.05 52.99 6.34
C LEU A 157 -54.57 53.12 6.29
N LEU A 158 -55.31 52.03 6.10
CA LEU A 158 -56.78 52.05 6.15
C LEU A 158 -57.31 52.37 7.56
N SER A 159 -56.65 51.90 8.62
CA SER A 159 -57.05 52.19 10.00
C SER A 159 -56.75 53.63 10.46
N CYS A 160 -55.96 54.41 9.72
CA CYS A 160 -55.75 55.84 9.97
C CYS A 160 -56.71 56.74 9.17
N LEU A 161 -57.50 56.16 8.25
CA LEU A 161 -58.45 56.87 7.37
C LEU A 161 -59.91 56.76 7.84
N PHE A 162 -60.15 56.07 8.96
CA PHE A 162 -61.41 56.02 9.71
C PHE A 162 -61.12 56.37 11.17
#